data_AF-A0A2P6S4L6-F1
#
_entry.id   AF-A0A2P6S4L6-F1
#
_cell.length_a   1.000
_cell.length_b   1.000
_cell.length_c   1.000
_cell.angle_alpha   90.00
_cell.angle_beta   90.00
_cell.angle_gamma   90.00
#
_symmetry.space_group_name_H-M   'P 1'
#
loop_
_entity.id
_entity.type
_entity.pdbx_description
1 polymer ?
#
loop_
_entity_poly.entity_id
_entity_poly.type
_entity_poly.pdbx_seq_one_letter_code
_entity_poly.pdbx_strand_id
1 'polypeptide(L)'
;MKAMKIPVSKFQFPTPPNGDTIDEAEDRLKLLKALDSNGEVTPLGKAMAYYPINPRQSKMLLTVIEILNMKQSYSRANLVLAYAVAAAAALSVSNPFDSPFEDSHIKN
;
A
#
# COMPACT_ATOMS: atom_id res chain seq x y z
N MET A 1 -4.66 11.23 4.35
CA MET A 1 -4.80 12.51 5.10
C MET A 1 -3.52 13.33 5.10
N LYS A 2 -2.36 12.77 5.51
CA LYS A 2 -1.08 13.50 5.44
C LYS A 2 -0.76 14.05 4.04
N ALA A 3 -1.00 13.27 2.97
CA ALA A 3 -0.82 13.76 1.59
C ALA A 3 -1.75 14.92 1.19
N MET A 4 -2.88 15.08 1.87
CA MET A 4 -3.83 16.21 1.70
C MET A 4 -3.45 17.42 2.57
N LYS A 5 -2.34 17.35 3.32
CA LYS A 5 -1.90 18.38 4.28
C LYS A 5 -2.90 18.66 5.41
N ILE A 6 -3.67 17.63 5.79
CA ILE A 6 -4.59 17.71 6.93
C ILE A 6 -4.01 16.87 8.07
N PRO A 7 -3.70 17.48 9.24
CA PRO A 7 -3.28 16.76 10.43
C PRO A 7 -4.38 15.81 10.89
N VAL A 8 -4.00 14.58 11.27
CA VAL A 8 -4.96 13.57 11.75
C VAL A 8 -5.69 14.07 13.01
N SER A 9 -4.99 14.77 13.91
CA SER A 9 -5.56 15.36 15.12
C SER A 9 -6.61 16.45 14.88
N LYS A 10 -6.60 17.11 13.72
CA LYS A 10 -7.56 18.18 13.37
C LYS A 10 -8.75 17.66 12.57
N PHE A 11 -8.74 16.39 12.19
CA PHE A 11 -9.82 15.82 11.40
C PHE A 11 -10.98 15.40 12.29
N GLN A 12 -12.18 15.83 11.91
CA GLN A 12 -13.40 15.52 12.65
C GLN A 12 -13.87 14.12 12.28
N PHE A 13 -13.39 13.11 13.01
CA PHE A 13 -13.88 11.74 12.88
C PHE A 13 -15.26 11.58 13.55
N PRO A 14 -16.21 10.84 12.95
CA PRO A 14 -17.45 10.46 13.63
C PRO A 14 -17.20 9.67 14.93
N THR A 15 -16.20 8.79 14.90
CA THR A 15 -15.65 8.09 16.07
C THR A 15 -14.14 8.24 16.02
N PRO A 16 -13.49 8.88 17.03
CA PRO A 16 -12.05 9.03 17.05
C PRO A 16 -11.33 7.68 16.98
N PRO A 17 -10.32 7.52 16.11
CA PRO A 17 -9.49 6.32 16.09
C PRO A 17 -8.62 6.24 17.35
N ASN A 18 -8.20 5.02 17.73
CA ASN A 18 -7.27 4.83 18.84
C ASN A 18 -5.90 5.43 18.50
N GLY A 19 -5.28 6.17 19.43
CA GLY A 19 -3.96 6.77 19.27
C GLY A 19 -2.89 5.75 18.88
N ASP A 20 -2.86 4.59 19.55
CA ASP A 20 -1.87 3.53 19.27
C ASP A 20 -1.92 3.06 17.81
N THR A 21 -3.13 3.03 17.22
CA THR A 21 -3.31 2.61 15.83
C THR A 21 -2.84 3.68 14.83
N ILE A 22 -2.88 4.95 15.23
CA ILE A 22 -2.34 6.06 14.44
C ILE A 22 -0.81 6.03 14.47
N ASP A 23 -0.22 5.78 15.63
CA ASP A 23 1.22 5.67 15.79
C ASP A 23 1.78 4.47 15.01
N GLU A 24 1.12 3.31 15.10
CA GLU A 24 1.50 2.13 14.31
C GLU A 24 1.37 2.40 12.79
N ALA A 25 0.31 3.09 12.36
CA ALA A 25 0.14 3.47 10.96
C ALA A 25 1.26 4.41 10.48
N GLU A 26 1.69 5.35 11.33
CA GLU A 26 2.80 6.25 11.04
C GLU A 26 4.12 5.49 10.89
N ASP A 27 4.43 4.56 11.81
CA ASP A 27 5.64 3.73 11.75
C ASP A 27 5.67 2.86 10.50
N ARG A 28 4.52 2.26 10.14
CA ARG A 28 4.39 1.49 8.88
C ARG A 28 4.66 2.38 7.65
N LEU A 29 4.21 3.63 7.65
CA LEU A 29 4.46 4.56 6.54
C LEU A 29 5.92 5.04 6.48
N LYS A 30 6.57 5.22 7.64
CA LYS A 30 8.02 5.48 7.72
C LYS A 30 8.83 4.30 7.17
N LEU A 31 8.46 3.07 7.54
CA LEU A 31 9.09 1.85 7.01
C LEU A 31 8.98 1.74 5.48
N LEU A 32 7.85 2.17 4.91
CA LEU A 32 7.65 2.22 3.45
C LEU A 32 8.36 3.40 2.77
N LYS A 33 9.06 4.26 3.53
CA LYS A 33 9.66 5.53 3.08
C LYS A 33 8.63 6.51 2.50
N ALA A 34 7.36 6.35 2.86
CA ALA A 34 6.29 7.26 2.48
C ALA A 34 6.31 8.53 3.33
N LEU A 35 6.84 8.44 4.55
CA LEU A 35 7.12 9.55 5.44
C LEU A 35 8.62 9.68 5.72
N ASP A 36 9.07 10.89 6.01
CA ASP A 36 10.41 11.16 6.50
C ASP A 36 10.51 10.96 8.04
N SER A 37 11.68 11.23 8.61
CA SER A 37 11.92 11.15 10.06
C SER A 37 11.05 12.12 10.87
N ASN A 38 10.63 13.22 10.25
CA ASN A 38 9.80 14.25 10.87
C ASN A 38 8.30 13.96 10.72
N GLY A 39 7.92 12.86 10.05
CA GLY A 39 6.55 12.48 9.80
C GLY A 39 5.89 13.23 8.62
N GLU A 40 6.67 13.93 7.81
CA GLU A 40 6.24 14.64 6.61
C GLU A 40 6.21 13.71 5.39
N VAL A 41 5.32 14.00 4.43
CA VAL A 41 5.12 13.14 3.25
C VAL A 41 6.25 13.32 2.24
N THR A 42 6.91 12.22 1.88
CA THR A 42 7.96 12.22 0.86
C THR A 42 7.38 12.28 -0.55
N PRO A 43 8.18 12.60 -1.59
CA PRO A 43 7.72 12.52 -2.98
C PRO A 43 7.20 11.12 -3.34
N LEU A 44 7.85 10.08 -2.82
CA LEU A 44 7.40 8.69 -2.94
C LEU A 44 6.04 8.47 -2.25
N GLY A 45 5.87 8.95 -1.01
CA GLY A 45 4.60 8.85 -0.28
C GLY A 45 3.46 9.58 -0.98
N LYS A 46 3.76 10.72 -1.62
CA LYS A 46 2.80 11.46 -2.45
C LYS A 46 2.45 10.68 -3.72
N ALA A 47 3.42 10.07 -4.39
CA ALA A 47 3.19 9.19 -5.52
C ALA A 47 2.31 7.99 -5.11
N MET A 48 2.58 7.40 -3.93
CA MET A 48 1.81 6.27 -3.42
C MET A 48 0.34 6.61 -3.21
N ALA A 49 0.06 7.81 -2.69
CA ALA A 49 -1.29 8.29 -2.39
C ALA A 49 -2.20 8.47 -3.62
N TYR A 50 -1.64 8.47 -4.84
CA TYR A 50 -2.45 8.51 -6.07
C TYR A 50 -3.07 7.16 -6.44
N TYR A 51 -2.56 6.05 -5.90
CA TYR A 51 -3.05 4.72 -6.23
C TYR A 51 -4.14 4.29 -5.23
N PRO A 52 -5.33 3.86 -5.70
CA PRO A 52 -6.44 3.44 -4.83
C PRO A 52 -6.25 2.01 -4.30
N ILE A 53 -5.06 1.71 -3.76
CA ILE A 53 -4.67 0.41 -3.21
C ILE A 53 -3.88 0.60 -1.92
N ASN A 54 -3.59 -0.49 -1.21
CA ASN A 54 -2.85 -0.41 0.03
C ASN A 54 -1.45 0.20 -0.18
N PRO A 55 -0.93 1.03 0.76
CA PRO A 55 0.37 1.69 0.62
C PRO A 55 1.52 0.72 0.27
N ARG A 56 1.52 -0.48 0.83
CA ARG A 56 2.51 -1.52 0.52
C ARG A 56 2.48 -1.93 -0.96
N GLN A 57 1.29 -2.17 -1.51
CA GLN A 57 1.11 -2.56 -2.92
C GLN A 57 1.42 -1.40 -3.86
N SER A 58 1.06 -0.17 -3.47
CA SER A 58 1.44 1.03 -4.21
C SER A 58 2.95 1.19 -4.29
N LYS A 59 3.67 1.00 -3.17
CA LYS A 59 5.13 1.02 -3.14
C LYS A 59 5.73 -0.07 -4.04
N MET A 60 5.17 -1.28 -4.01
CA MET A 60 5.58 -2.38 -4.89
C MET A 60 5.49 -1.98 -6.37
N LEU A 61 4.35 -1.42 -6.80
CA LEU A 61 4.15 -1.01 -8.19
C LEU A 61 5.12 0.11 -8.61
N LEU A 62 5.28 1.13 -7.76
CA LEU A 62 6.21 2.24 -8.01
C LEU A 62 7.66 1.77 -8.12
N THR A 63 8.08 0.81 -7.29
CA THR A 63 9.43 0.23 -7.38
C THR A 63 9.63 -0.56 -8.68
N VAL A 64 8.61 -1.29 -9.17
CA VAL A 64 8.70 -1.94 -10.48
C VAL A 64 8.88 -0.89 -11.59
N ILE A 65 8.09 0.18 -11.56
CA ILE A 65 8.18 1.28 -12.54
C ILE A 65 9.58 1.92 -12.50
N GLU A 66 10.11 2.18 -11.31
CA GLU A 66 11.47 2.73 -11.12
C GLU A 66 12.55 1.82 -11.71
N ILE A 67 12.50 0.51 -11.43
CA ILE A 67 13.43 -0.48 -11.99
C ILE A 67 13.36 -0.53 -13.52
N LEU A 68 12.15 -0.46 -14.09
CA LEU A 68 11.95 -0.47 -15.54
C LEU A 68 12.50 0.80 -16.20
N ASN A 69 12.38 1.96 -15.54
CA ASN A 69 12.91 3.24 -16.03
C ASN A 69 14.44 3.31 -15.95
N MET A 70 15.07 2.66 -14.97
CA MET A 70 16.53 2.67 -14.80
C MET A 70 17.26 1.82 -15.86
N LYS A 71 16.62 0.82 -16.47
CA LYS A 71 17.26 -0.06 -17.44
C LYS A 71 16.88 0.33 -18.87
N GLN A 72 17.88 0.76 -19.63
CA GLN A 72 17.74 1.32 -20.98
C GLN A 72 17.24 0.32 -22.05
N SER A 73 17.10 -0.97 -21.73
CA SER A 73 16.57 -1.99 -22.67
C SER A 73 15.94 -3.20 -21.98
N TYR A 74 14.75 -3.01 -21.40
CA TYR A 74 13.86 -4.15 -21.09
C TYR A 74 13.04 -4.51 -22.34
N SER A 75 13.40 -5.60 -23.00
CA SER A 75 12.69 -6.11 -24.18
C SER A 75 11.19 -6.39 -23.94
N ARG A 76 10.78 -6.58 -22.66
CA ARG A 76 9.38 -6.87 -22.27
C ARG A 76 8.88 -6.03 -21.08
N ALA A 77 9.26 -4.75 -21.00
CA ALA A 77 8.86 -3.86 -19.89
C ALA A 77 7.35 -3.84 -19.65
N ASN A 78 6.55 -3.74 -20.72
CA ASN A 78 5.09 -3.74 -20.64
C ASN A 78 4.52 -5.04 -20.07
N LEU A 79 5.16 -6.18 -20.35
CA LEU A 79 4.72 -7.48 -19.81
C LEU A 79 4.97 -7.54 -18.30
N VAL A 80 6.17 -7.15 -17.85
CA VAL A 80 6.52 -7.12 -16.42
C VAL A 80 5.59 -6.17 -15.66
N LEU A 81 5.31 -4.99 -16.23
CA LEU A 81 4.36 -4.05 -15.64
C LEU A 81 2.95 -4.63 -15.58
N ALA A 82 2.47 -5.27 -16.64
CA ALA A 82 1.16 -5.91 -16.67
C ALA A 82 1.04 -7.02 -15.60
N TYR A 83 2.08 -7.84 -15.43
CA TYR A 83 2.13 -8.84 -14.34
C TYR A 83 2.14 -8.20 -12.96
N ALA A 84 2.90 -7.13 -12.75
CA ALA A 84 2.92 -6.43 -11.47
C ALA A 84 1.55 -5.84 -11.11
N VAL A 85 0.84 -5.26 -12.10
CA VAL A 85 -0.53 -4.76 -11.93
C VAL A 85 -1.49 -5.91 -11.64
N ALA A 86 -1.41 -7.01 -12.38
CA ALA A 86 -2.25 -8.20 -12.16
C ALA A 86 -2.03 -8.79 -10.76
N ALA A 87 -0.79 -8.89 -10.29
CA ALA A 87 -0.46 -9.35 -8.94
C ALA A 87 -0.98 -8.39 -7.86
N ALA A 88 -0.82 -7.07 -8.06
CA ALA A 88 -1.36 -6.08 -7.13
C ALA A 88 -2.90 -6.15 -7.05
N ALA A 89 -3.58 -6.36 -8.18
CA ALA A 89 -5.02 -6.54 -8.24
C ALA A 89 -5.47 -7.82 -7.54
N ALA A 90 -4.80 -8.95 -7.80
CA ALA A 90 -5.10 -10.23 -7.16
C ALA A 90 -4.92 -10.18 -5.62
N LEU A 91 -3.92 -9.43 -5.13
CA LEU A 91 -3.70 -9.23 -3.70
C LEU A 91 -4.64 -8.19 -3.07
N SER A 92 -5.37 -7.42 -3.87
CA SER A 92 -6.32 -6.40 -3.38
C SER A 92 -7.70 -6.98 -3.12
N VAL A 93 -7.99 -8.15 -3.68
CA VAL A 93 -9.26 -8.87 -3.51
C VAL A 93 -9.11 -10.02 -2.52
N SER A 94 -10.20 -10.42 -1.89
CA SER A 94 -10.24 -11.64 -1.07
C SER A 94 -9.86 -12.87 -1.91
N ASN A 95 -9.29 -13.88 -1.27
CA ASN A 95 -8.88 -15.11 -1.95
C ASN A 95 -10.06 -15.67 -2.77
N PRO A 96 -9.97 -15.72 -4.11
CA PRO A 96 -11.09 -16.13 -4.95
C PRO A 96 -11.27 -17.64 -5.00
N PHE A 97 -10.38 -18.40 -4.37
CA PHE A 97 -10.48 -19.84 -4.27
C PHE A 97 -11.15 -20.21 -2.95
N ASP A 98 -12.36 -20.76 -3.03
CA ASP A 98 -12.99 -21.42 -1.89
C ASP A 98 -12.11 -22.60 -1.46
N SER A 99 -11.75 -22.68 -0.17
CA SER A 99 -11.14 -23.86 0.44
C SER A 99 -12.28 -24.78 0.92
N PRO A 100 -12.70 -25.81 0.17
CA PRO A 100 -13.83 -26.68 0.56
C PRO A 100 -13.58 -27.52 1.82
N PHE A 101 -12.49 -27.30 2.57
CA PHE A 101 -12.04 -28.14 3.68
C PHE A 101 -11.71 -27.37 4.97
N GLU A 102 -11.96 -26.05 5.07
CA GLU A 102 -11.60 -25.29 6.28
C GLU A 102 -12.66 -25.35 7.40
N ASP A 103 -13.89 -25.79 7.08
CA ASP A 103 -15.02 -25.77 8.02
C ASP A 103 -15.22 -27.06 8.86
N SER A 104 -14.35 -28.08 8.74
CA SER A 104 -14.62 -29.39 9.37
C SER A 104 -14.06 -29.60 10.80
N HIS A 105 -13.42 -28.62 11.44
CA HIS A 105 -12.80 -28.85 12.75
C HIS A 105 -12.87 -27.69 13.76
N ILE A 106 -14.08 -27.23 14.13
CA ILE A 106 -14.33 -26.77 15.52
C ILE A 106 -15.78 -27.11 15.93
N LYS A 107 -16.00 -28.35 16.36
CA LYS A 107 -17.06 -28.72 17.32
C LYS A 107 -16.49 -29.79 18.24
N ASN A 108 -16.07 -29.38 19.42
CA ASN A 108 -16.11 -30.12 20.69
C ASN A 108 -15.75 -29.17 21.82
#